data_AF-A0A832ZAR3-F1
#
_entry.id   AF-A0A832ZAR3-F1
#
_cell.length_a   1.000
_cell.length_b   1.000
_cell.length_c   1.000
_cell.angle_alpha   90.00
_cell.angle_beta   90.00
_cell.angle_gamma   90.00
#
_symmetry.space_group_name_H-M   'P 1'
#
loop_
_entity.id
_entity.type
_entity.pdbx_description
1 polymer ?
#
loop_
_entity_poly.entity_id
_entity_poly.type
_entity_poly.pdbx_seq_one_letter_code
_entity_poly.pdbx_strand_id
1 'polypeptide(L)'
;MKTIMTTKIDLASMNIKQKLIENFGFEETGVKFDNNIVYKKGNVLILTTNQEMIYYDYLDREIERQLGIKPDLIIFASRHSSKQKLPALTTHITGNWGKAMYGGKDSSLAIAQPSAMKLALLKMNELNDLGWTVCYEATHHGPSEVNVPSLFIEIGSSKEEWINDRAGEILAETIMYVIDNYQK
;
A
#
# COMPACT_ATOMS: atom_id res chain seq x y z
N MET A 1 -10.83 5.40 -10.38
CA MET A 1 -9.36 5.33 -10.58
C MET A 1 -8.75 4.46 -9.48
N LYS A 2 -7.70 3.68 -9.74
CA LYS A 2 -6.98 2.93 -8.68
C LYS A 2 -5.79 3.75 -8.21
N THR A 3 -5.50 3.71 -6.92
CA THR A 3 -4.44 4.51 -6.31
C THR A 3 -3.48 3.60 -5.55
N ILE A 4 -2.20 3.76 -5.83
CA ILE A 4 -1.09 3.22 -5.03
C ILE A 4 -0.59 4.38 -4.16
N MET A 5 -0.76 4.27 -2.85
CA MET A 5 -0.31 5.26 -1.88
C MET A 5 1.08 4.89 -1.37
N THR A 6 1.97 5.88 -1.35
CA THR A 6 3.35 5.75 -0.89
C THR A 6 3.71 6.90 0.05
N THR A 7 4.81 6.78 0.80
CA THR A 7 5.33 7.88 1.62
C THR A 7 6.86 7.98 1.58
N LYS A 8 7.38 9.20 1.59
CA LYS A 8 8.83 9.46 1.52
C LYS A 8 9.62 8.95 2.72
N ILE A 9 8.97 8.81 3.86
CA ILE A 9 9.62 8.44 5.13
C ILE A 9 9.66 6.92 5.34
N ASP A 10 9.17 6.15 4.38
CA ASP A 10 9.15 4.69 4.40
C ASP A 10 10.05 4.13 3.30
N LEU A 11 11.10 3.41 3.69
CA LEU A 11 12.08 2.84 2.77
C LEU A 11 11.49 1.73 1.89
N ALA A 12 10.60 0.89 2.42
CA ALA A 12 9.93 -0.15 1.63
C ALA A 12 8.99 0.50 0.62
N SER A 13 8.23 1.52 1.06
CA SER A 13 7.34 2.29 0.18
C SER A 13 8.09 2.90 -1.00
N MET A 14 9.28 3.48 -0.75
CA MET A 14 10.11 4.06 -1.81
C MET A 14 10.77 3.03 -2.72
N ASN A 15 11.19 1.90 -2.16
CA ASN A 15 11.66 0.75 -2.95
C ASN A 15 10.57 0.26 -3.92
N ILE A 16 9.37 -0.02 -3.41
CA ILE A 16 8.24 -0.48 -4.23
C ILE A 16 7.87 0.56 -5.29
N LYS A 17 7.80 1.85 -4.91
CA LYS A 17 7.54 2.95 -5.86
C LYS A 17 8.54 2.97 -7.01
N GLN A 18 9.82 2.84 -6.68
CA GLN A 18 10.89 2.84 -7.68
C GLN A 18 10.68 1.70 -8.69
N LYS A 19 10.43 0.47 -8.21
CA LYS A 19 10.15 -0.69 -9.07
C LYS A 19 8.89 -0.54 -9.92
N LEU A 20 7.83 0.07 -9.37
CA LEU A 20 6.64 0.41 -10.13
C LEU A 20 6.97 1.34 -11.32
N ILE A 21 7.74 2.39 -11.08
CA ILE A 21 8.10 3.37 -12.10
C ILE A 21 9.03 2.76 -13.16
N GLU A 22 10.08 2.06 -12.72
CA GLU A 22 11.08 1.44 -13.60
C GLU A 22 10.47 0.40 -14.54
N ASN A 23 9.58 -0.45 -14.03
CA ASN A 23 9.20 -1.68 -14.75
C ASN A 23 7.81 -1.64 -15.40
N PHE A 24 6.92 -0.71 -15.01
CA PHE A 24 5.51 -0.77 -15.43
C PHE A 24 5.04 0.40 -16.29
N GLY A 25 5.93 1.30 -16.72
CA GLY A 25 5.59 2.37 -17.64
C GLY A 25 4.72 3.46 -17.01
N PHE A 26 4.98 3.81 -15.75
CA PHE A 26 4.37 4.98 -15.13
C PHE A 26 5.07 6.25 -15.62
N GLU A 27 4.28 7.24 -16.01
CA GLU A 27 4.76 8.54 -16.48
C GLU A 27 4.49 9.62 -15.44
N GLU A 28 5.39 10.60 -15.34
CA GLU A 28 5.14 11.80 -14.56
C GLU A 28 3.94 12.57 -15.11
N THR A 29 3.10 13.04 -14.21
CA THR A 29 2.03 13.96 -14.56
C THR A 29 2.44 15.40 -14.27
N GLY A 30 1.76 16.37 -14.88
CA GLY A 30 1.94 17.79 -14.57
C GLY A 30 1.26 18.25 -13.27
N VAL A 31 0.70 17.33 -12.47
CA VAL A 31 -0.04 17.64 -11.23
C VAL A 31 0.67 17.09 -10.00
N LYS A 32 0.30 17.61 -8.82
CA LYS A 32 0.88 17.23 -7.54
C LYS A 32 -0.18 16.80 -6.55
N PHE A 33 0.21 15.86 -5.69
CA PHE A 33 -0.54 15.44 -4.50
C PHE A 33 0.41 15.55 -3.30
N ASP A 34 0.00 16.20 -2.22
CA ASP A 34 0.86 16.49 -1.06
C ASP A 34 2.21 17.13 -1.45
N ASN A 35 2.15 18.03 -2.44
CA ASN A 35 3.32 18.69 -3.05
C ASN A 35 4.32 17.74 -3.73
N ASN A 36 3.94 16.49 -3.99
CA ASN A 36 4.75 15.47 -4.66
C ASN A 36 4.24 15.20 -6.07
N ILE A 37 5.16 14.83 -6.96
CA ILE A 37 4.83 14.44 -8.34
C ILE A 37 3.91 13.23 -8.31
N VAL A 38 2.79 13.34 -9.02
CA VAL A 38 1.89 12.21 -9.27
C VAL A 38 2.36 11.48 -10.52
N TYR A 39 2.42 10.16 -10.45
CA TYR A 39 2.72 9.30 -11.59
C TYR A 39 1.46 8.57 -12.03
N LYS A 40 1.33 8.30 -13.33
CA LYS A 40 0.14 7.67 -13.91
C LYS A 40 0.48 6.59 -14.93
N LYS A 41 -0.30 5.51 -14.92
CA LYS A 41 -0.37 4.50 -15.98
C LYS A 41 -1.84 4.13 -16.18
N GLY A 42 -2.41 4.44 -17.35
CA GLY A 42 -3.83 4.17 -17.63
C GLY A 42 -4.76 4.76 -16.56
N ASN A 43 -5.47 3.90 -15.81
CA ASN A 43 -6.38 4.29 -14.73
C ASN A 43 -5.78 4.11 -13.31
N VAL A 44 -4.44 3.97 -13.22
CA VAL A 44 -3.68 3.79 -11.99
C VAL A 44 -2.83 5.03 -11.70
N LEU A 45 -2.88 5.50 -10.46
CA LEU A 45 -2.03 6.59 -9.96
C LEU A 45 -1.08 6.08 -8.89
N ILE A 46 0.15 6.61 -8.88
CA ILE A 46 1.02 6.56 -7.70
C ILE A 46 1.01 7.93 -7.07
N LEU A 47 0.57 7.98 -5.82
CA LEU A 47 0.55 9.17 -4.98
C LEU A 47 1.56 9.01 -3.86
N THR A 48 2.18 10.11 -3.45
CA THR A 48 3.17 10.11 -2.36
C THR A 48 2.83 11.18 -1.35
N THR A 49 2.74 10.81 -0.07
CA THR A 49 2.63 11.75 1.04
C THR A 49 3.99 11.98 1.72
N ASN A 50 4.04 12.94 2.64
CA ASN A 50 5.24 13.29 3.42
C ASN A 50 5.14 12.87 4.90
N GLN A 51 4.05 12.20 5.29
CA GLN A 51 3.80 11.72 6.66
C GLN A 51 3.59 10.21 6.70
N GLU A 52 3.52 9.61 7.90
CA GLU A 52 3.20 8.19 8.02
C GLU A 52 1.77 7.96 7.54
N MET A 53 1.59 7.03 6.60
CA MET A 53 0.28 6.79 5.98
C MET A 53 -0.76 6.29 6.99
N ILE A 54 -0.31 5.65 8.07
CA ILE A 54 -1.18 5.09 9.11
C ILE A 54 -1.99 6.16 9.87
N TYR A 55 -1.56 7.42 9.85
CA TYR A 55 -2.30 8.53 10.49
C TYR A 55 -3.16 9.31 9.50
N TYR A 56 -3.21 8.90 8.22
CA TYR A 56 -3.86 9.67 7.17
C TYR A 56 -5.34 9.33 7.02
N ASP A 57 -6.10 9.56 8.09
CA ASP A 57 -7.57 9.49 8.02
C ASP A 57 -8.12 10.48 6.99
N TYR A 58 -9.22 10.10 6.32
CA TYR A 58 -9.88 10.85 5.25
C TYR A 58 -9.05 11.06 3.97
N LEU A 59 -8.05 10.20 3.74
CA LEU A 59 -7.19 10.23 2.55
C LEU A 59 -7.99 10.21 1.24
N ASP A 60 -9.07 9.44 1.16
CA ASP A 60 -9.97 9.39 0.01
C ASP A 60 -10.55 10.77 -0.35
N ARG A 61 -10.95 11.55 0.67
CA ARG A 61 -11.45 12.92 0.49
C ARG A 61 -10.36 13.87 0.05
N GLU A 62 -9.14 13.66 0.55
CA GLU A 62 -8.01 14.52 0.23
C GLU A 62 -7.50 14.28 -1.20
N ILE A 63 -7.56 13.04 -1.68
CA ILE A 63 -7.34 12.70 -3.09
C ILE A 63 -8.39 13.41 -3.96
N GLU A 64 -9.68 13.34 -3.59
CA GLU A 64 -10.75 14.02 -4.31
C GLU A 64 -10.57 15.54 -4.31
N ARG A 65 -10.21 16.13 -3.17
CA ARG A 65 -9.99 17.57 -3.02
C ARG A 65 -8.81 18.07 -3.84
N GLN A 66 -7.68 17.36 -3.84
CA GLN A 66 -6.45 17.82 -4.51
C GLN A 66 -6.43 17.50 -6.00
N LEU A 67 -7.03 16.37 -6.42
CA LEU A 67 -6.93 15.88 -7.80
C LEU A 67 -8.25 15.88 -8.56
N GLY A 68 -9.39 16.16 -7.91
CA GLY A 68 -10.71 16.07 -8.52
C GLY A 68 -11.13 14.65 -8.90
N ILE A 69 -10.52 13.64 -8.25
CA ILE A 69 -10.70 12.22 -8.57
C ILE A 69 -11.10 11.46 -7.31
N LYS A 70 -12.17 10.67 -7.41
CA LYS A 70 -12.53 9.69 -6.37
C LYS A 70 -11.86 8.33 -6.66
N PRO A 71 -11.04 7.79 -5.74
CA PRO A 71 -10.45 6.47 -5.93
C PRO A 71 -11.50 5.36 -5.78
N ASP A 72 -11.29 4.26 -6.50
CA ASP A 72 -12.09 3.02 -6.43
C ASP A 72 -11.47 1.97 -5.50
N LEU A 73 -10.15 2.06 -5.32
CA LEU A 73 -9.32 1.19 -4.51
C LEU A 73 -8.06 1.98 -4.14
N ILE A 74 -7.62 1.85 -2.88
CA ILE A 74 -6.34 2.38 -2.42
C ILE A 74 -5.47 1.21 -1.94
N ILE A 75 -4.30 1.04 -2.55
CA ILE A 75 -3.28 0.09 -2.09
C ILE A 75 -2.16 0.87 -1.43
N PHE A 76 -1.92 0.65 -0.15
CA PHE A 76 -0.80 1.24 0.57
C PHE A 76 0.43 0.34 0.42
N ALA A 77 1.47 0.84 -0.25
CA ALA A 77 2.76 0.18 -0.36
C ALA A 77 3.63 0.62 0.83
N SER A 78 3.88 -0.29 1.79
CA SER A 78 4.32 0.05 3.14
C SER A 78 5.40 -0.90 3.67
N ARG A 79 6.03 -0.54 4.78
CA ARG A 79 6.85 -1.44 5.58
C ARG A 79 6.03 -2.09 6.69
N HIS A 80 6.32 -3.35 6.98
CA HIS A 80 5.98 -3.98 8.24
C HIS A 80 7.20 -3.89 9.18
N SER A 81 6.99 -3.60 10.47
CA SER A 81 8.08 -3.50 11.46
C SER A 81 7.79 -4.38 12.68
N SER A 82 8.66 -5.36 12.95
CA SER A 82 8.51 -6.28 14.09
C SER A 82 9.84 -6.52 14.81
N LYS A 83 9.77 -6.69 16.14
CA LYS A 83 10.91 -7.06 16.97
C LYS A 83 11.42 -8.48 16.70
N GLN A 84 10.58 -9.35 16.14
CA GLN A 84 10.91 -10.76 15.91
C GLN A 84 11.80 -10.98 14.67
N LYS A 85 12.03 -9.94 13.85
CA LYS A 85 12.89 -9.97 12.65
C LYS A 85 12.61 -11.17 11.73
N LEU A 86 11.34 -11.36 11.39
CA LEU A 86 10.89 -12.33 10.40
C LEU A 86 10.80 -11.67 9.02
N PRO A 87 11.56 -12.12 8.01
CA PRO A 87 11.38 -11.68 6.63
C PRO A 87 10.01 -12.12 6.10
N ALA A 88 9.22 -11.16 5.65
CA ALA A 88 7.84 -11.42 5.25
C ALA A 88 7.36 -10.48 4.14
N LEU A 89 6.44 -10.98 3.31
CA LEU A 89 5.67 -10.22 2.34
C LEU A 89 4.20 -10.37 2.75
N THR A 90 3.55 -9.27 3.13
CA THR A 90 2.26 -9.36 3.84
C THR A 90 1.18 -8.51 3.18
N THR A 91 -0.07 -8.80 3.55
CA THR A 91 -1.19 -7.92 3.26
C THR A 91 -2.23 -7.96 4.38
N HIS A 92 -2.88 -6.84 4.63
CA HIS A 92 -3.97 -6.73 5.60
C HIS A 92 -4.84 -5.51 5.32
N ILE A 93 -5.94 -5.41 6.08
CA ILE A 93 -6.75 -4.21 6.17
C ILE A 93 -6.50 -3.51 7.51
N THR A 94 -6.63 -2.19 7.52
CA THR A 94 -6.48 -1.35 8.70
C THR A 94 -7.76 -1.27 9.53
N GLY A 95 -7.59 -0.98 10.82
CA GLY A 95 -8.66 -0.83 11.76
C GLY A 95 -8.23 -1.12 13.19
N ASN A 96 -8.98 -0.61 14.14
CA ASN A 96 -8.73 -0.78 15.56
C ASN A 96 -9.89 -1.51 16.21
N TRP A 97 -9.65 -2.70 16.75
CA TRP A 97 -10.65 -3.47 17.52
C TRP A 97 -11.04 -2.81 18.85
N GLY A 98 -10.19 -1.93 19.37
CA GLY A 98 -10.37 -1.20 20.61
C GLY A 98 -9.70 0.16 20.50
N LYS A 99 -8.76 0.48 21.40
CA LYS A 99 -8.03 1.76 21.35
C LYS A 99 -7.11 1.86 20.13
N ALA A 100 -7.13 3.01 19.47
CA ALA A 100 -6.27 3.37 18.37
C ALA A 100 -4.90 3.84 18.88
N MET A 101 -3.93 2.92 18.89
CA MET A 101 -2.54 3.23 19.31
C MET A 101 -1.68 3.78 18.18
N TYR A 102 -2.03 3.46 16.93
CA TYR A 102 -1.22 3.75 15.75
C TYR A 102 -2.11 4.26 14.60
N GLY A 103 -2.79 5.38 14.85
CA GLY A 103 -3.67 6.03 13.87
C GLY A 103 -5.06 5.42 13.76
N GLY A 104 -5.95 6.11 13.06
CA GLY A 104 -7.38 5.81 13.05
C GLY A 104 -8.08 6.21 14.34
N LYS A 105 -9.35 5.78 14.47
CA LYS A 105 -10.20 5.96 15.65
C LYS A 105 -10.40 4.66 16.42
N ASP A 106 -10.76 4.81 17.69
CA ASP A 106 -11.13 3.70 18.56
C ASP A 106 -12.33 2.93 17.98
N SER A 107 -12.26 1.60 17.98
CA SER A 107 -13.34 0.71 17.51
C SER A 107 -13.82 1.02 16.08
N SER A 108 -12.92 1.50 15.21
CA SER A 108 -13.21 1.86 13.82
C SER A 108 -12.39 1.02 12.86
N LEU A 109 -13.01 0.60 11.75
CA LEU A 109 -12.43 -0.28 10.74
C LEU A 109 -12.50 0.38 9.36
N ALA A 110 -11.43 0.27 8.58
CA ALA A 110 -11.46 0.68 7.19
C ALA A 110 -12.23 -0.32 6.32
N ILE A 111 -12.64 0.10 5.13
CA ILE A 111 -13.34 -0.77 4.18
C ILE A 111 -12.34 -1.73 3.52
N ALA A 112 -12.46 -3.02 3.80
CA ALA A 112 -11.61 -4.06 3.23
C ALA A 112 -11.93 -4.34 1.75
N GLN A 113 -10.93 -4.80 0.99
CA GLN A 113 -11.14 -5.46 -0.30
C GLN A 113 -10.60 -6.91 -0.29
N PRO A 114 -11.40 -7.91 0.13
CA PRO A 114 -10.96 -9.29 0.28
C PRO A 114 -10.43 -9.94 -1.01
N SER A 115 -11.03 -9.65 -2.17
CA SER A 115 -10.59 -10.24 -3.44
C SER A 115 -9.18 -9.79 -3.80
N ALA A 116 -8.87 -8.51 -3.57
CA ALA A 116 -7.55 -7.94 -3.80
C ALA A 116 -6.50 -8.54 -2.85
N MET A 117 -6.79 -8.64 -1.55
CA MET A 117 -5.82 -9.22 -0.60
C MET A 117 -5.56 -10.71 -0.87
N LYS A 118 -6.60 -11.48 -1.25
CA LYS A 118 -6.42 -12.88 -1.65
C LYS A 118 -5.51 -13.01 -2.87
N LEU A 119 -5.73 -12.17 -3.89
CA LEU A 119 -4.87 -12.16 -5.08
C LEU A 119 -3.44 -11.73 -4.75
N ALA A 120 -3.26 -10.79 -3.82
CA ALA A 120 -1.95 -10.35 -3.36
C ALA A 120 -1.17 -11.54 -2.76
N LEU A 121 -1.79 -12.31 -1.86
CA LEU A 121 -1.16 -13.49 -1.28
C LEU A 121 -0.81 -14.55 -2.32
N LEU A 122 -1.72 -14.85 -3.24
CA LEU A 122 -1.46 -15.83 -4.30
C LEU A 122 -0.28 -15.40 -5.17
N LYS A 123 -0.25 -14.13 -5.59
CA LYS A 123 0.80 -13.61 -6.46
C LYS A 123 2.14 -13.45 -5.74
N MET A 124 2.16 -12.94 -4.51
CA MET A 124 3.39 -12.90 -3.71
C MET A 124 3.95 -14.30 -3.51
N ASN A 125 3.12 -15.29 -3.19
CA ASN A 125 3.58 -16.66 -3.00
C ASN A 125 4.11 -17.30 -4.31
N GLU A 126 3.48 -17.00 -5.45
CA GLU A 126 3.94 -17.44 -6.77
C GLU A 126 5.32 -16.87 -7.11
N LEU A 127 5.57 -15.60 -6.79
CA LEU A 127 6.80 -14.87 -7.13
C LEU A 127 7.92 -15.01 -6.08
N ASN A 128 7.63 -15.61 -4.92
CA ASN A 128 8.53 -15.65 -3.77
C ASN A 128 9.70 -16.64 -3.96
N ASP A 129 10.73 -16.18 -4.64
CA ASP A 129 12.05 -16.83 -4.75
C ASP A 129 12.99 -16.49 -3.58
N LEU A 130 12.55 -15.63 -2.66
CA LEU A 130 13.30 -15.23 -1.45
C LEU A 130 13.16 -16.24 -0.30
N GLY A 131 12.17 -17.14 -0.37
CA GLY A 131 11.84 -18.06 0.73
C GLY A 131 11.27 -17.36 1.97
N TRP A 132 10.73 -16.15 1.81
CA TRP A 132 10.16 -15.37 2.92
C TRP A 132 8.75 -15.83 3.26
N THR A 133 8.26 -15.44 4.43
CA THR A 133 6.87 -15.76 4.81
C THR A 133 5.91 -14.92 3.97
N VAL A 134 4.92 -15.56 3.32
CA VAL A 134 3.80 -14.85 2.69
C VAL A 134 2.54 -15.09 3.51
N CYS A 135 2.01 -14.05 4.13
CA CYS A 135 0.87 -14.22 5.05
C CYS A 135 -0.03 -12.98 5.15
N TYR A 136 -1.24 -13.21 5.66
CA TYR A 136 -2.04 -12.12 6.21
C TYR A 136 -1.42 -11.59 7.49
N GLU A 137 -1.74 -10.34 7.80
CA GLU A 137 -1.70 -9.81 9.17
C GLU A 137 -3.11 -9.59 9.71
N ALA A 138 -3.22 -9.45 11.03
CA ALA A 138 -4.48 -9.10 11.66
C ALA A 138 -4.92 -7.68 11.25
N THR A 139 -6.22 -7.38 11.38
CA THR A 139 -6.67 -5.99 11.29
C THR A 139 -6.06 -5.16 12.41
N HIS A 140 -5.27 -4.16 12.06
CA HIS A 140 -4.57 -3.30 13.02
C HIS A 140 -4.19 -1.94 12.42
N HIS A 141 -3.89 -0.99 13.31
CA HIS A 141 -3.47 0.39 13.01
C HIS A 141 -4.42 1.18 12.09
N GLY A 142 -4.10 2.46 11.84
CA GLY A 142 -4.86 3.33 10.96
C GLY A 142 -4.34 3.34 9.52
N PRO A 143 -4.96 4.10 8.61
CA PRO A 143 -6.15 4.90 8.87
C PRO A 143 -7.39 4.01 9.01
N SER A 144 -8.38 4.44 9.78
CA SER A 144 -9.69 3.78 9.85
C SER A 144 -10.75 4.55 9.08
N GLU A 145 -10.58 5.86 8.92
CA GLU A 145 -11.58 6.74 8.33
C GLU A 145 -11.37 6.91 6.81
N VAL A 146 -11.40 5.80 6.08
CA VAL A 146 -11.29 5.77 4.62
C VAL A 146 -12.52 5.07 4.05
N ASN A 147 -13.34 5.79 3.28
CA ASN A 147 -14.63 5.29 2.76
C ASN A 147 -14.51 4.66 1.36
N VAL A 148 -13.29 4.34 0.94
CA VAL A 148 -12.96 3.62 -0.29
C VAL A 148 -12.28 2.32 0.09
N PRO A 149 -12.60 1.18 -0.57
CA PRO A 149 -11.93 -0.07 -0.29
C PRO A 149 -10.41 0.07 -0.34
N SER A 150 -9.71 -0.53 0.61
CA SER A 150 -8.26 -0.44 0.69
C SER A 150 -7.61 -1.71 1.22
N LEU A 151 -6.28 -1.73 1.16
CA LEU A 151 -5.43 -2.75 1.74
C LEU A 151 -3.99 -2.23 1.85
N PHE A 152 -3.26 -2.73 2.82
CA PHE A 152 -1.81 -2.61 2.88
C PHE A 152 -1.16 -3.83 2.22
N ILE A 153 -0.05 -3.60 1.52
CA ILE A 153 0.84 -4.64 1.01
C ILE A 153 2.25 -4.25 1.45
N GLU A 154 2.91 -5.11 2.22
CA GLU A 154 4.09 -4.71 2.99
C GLU A 154 5.30 -5.62 2.85
N ILE A 155 6.48 -5.02 3.07
CA ILE A 155 7.75 -5.72 3.26
C ILE A 155 8.11 -5.71 4.73
N GLY A 156 8.28 -6.88 5.32
CA GLY A 156 8.67 -7.06 6.72
C GLY A 156 10.04 -7.72 6.87
N SER A 157 10.75 -7.54 7.98
CA SER A 157 10.33 -6.78 9.17
C SER A 157 11.36 -5.77 9.67
N SER A 158 12.45 -5.57 8.92
CA SER A 158 13.50 -4.61 9.24
C SER A 158 14.04 -3.90 8.00
N LYS A 159 14.93 -2.92 8.21
CA LYS A 159 15.55 -2.14 7.13
C LYS A 159 16.23 -3.01 6.07
N GLU A 160 16.81 -4.15 6.47
CA GLU A 160 17.45 -5.09 5.54
C GLU A 160 16.46 -5.62 4.51
N GLU A 161 15.26 -5.98 4.96
CA GLU A 161 14.20 -6.45 4.06
C GLU A 161 13.57 -5.29 3.29
N TRP A 162 13.33 -4.15 3.92
CA TRP A 162 12.67 -2.99 3.30
C TRP A 162 13.39 -2.48 2.06
N ILE A 163 14.74 -2.54 2.05
CA ILE A 163 15.55 -2.10 0.91
C ILE A 163 15.93 -3.25 -0.04
N ASN A 164 15.43 -4.46 0.18
CA ASN A 164 15.71 -5.60 -0.68
C ASN A 164 15.09 -5.37 -2.06
N ASP A 165 15.94 -5.31 -3.09
CA ASP A 165 15.54 -4.97 -4.46
C ASP A 165 14.49 -5.92 -5.01
N ARG A 166 14.68 -7.23 -4.79
CA ARG A 166 13.78 -8.28 -5.25
C ARG A 166 12.44 -8.25 -4.51
N ALA A 167 12.43 -7.98 -3.21
CA ALA A 167 11.19 -7.82 -2.46
C ALA A 167 10.37 -6.63 -2.98
N GLY A 168 11.03 -5.50 -3.29
CA GLY A 168 10.39 -4.35 -3.92
C GLY A 168 9.76 -4.70 -5.27
N GLU A 169 10.46 -5.50 -6.08
CA GLU A 169 9.98 -5.95 -7.39
C GLU A 169 8.78 -6.91 -7.26
N ILE A 170 8.85 -7.90 -6.36
CA ILE A 170 7.73 -8.81 -6.08
C ILE A 170 6.48 -8.03 -5.68
N LEU A 171 6.61 -7.02 -4.81
CA LEU A 171 5.46 -6.20 -4.41
C LEU A 171 4.96 -5.31 -5.55
N ALA A 172 5.84 -4.73 -6.37
CA ALA A 172 5.42 -3.95 -7.53
C ALA A 172 4.62 -4.81 -8.55
N GLU A 173 5.14 -6.01 -8.88
CA GLU A 173 4.45 -7.00 -9.72
C GLU A 173 3.10 -7.42 -9.11
N THR A 174 3.09 -7.70 -7.82
CA THR A 174 1.88 -8.08 -7.08
C THR A 174 0.81 -6.99 -7.14
N ILE A 175 1.19 -5.74 -6.84
CA ILE A 175 0.27 -4.61 -6.83
C ILE A 175 -0.37 -4.41 -8.21
N MET A 176 0.44 -4.45 -9.27
CA MET A 176 -0.07 -4.29 -10.64
C MET A 176 -0.97 -5.44 -11.05
N TYR A 177 -0.57 -6.69 -10.77
CA TYR A 177 -1.40 -7.86 -11.03
C TYR A 177 -2.74 -7.77 -10.30
N VAL A 178 -2.74 -7.40 -9.01
CA VAL A 178 -3.96 -7.23 -8.22
C VAL A 178 -4.87 -6.17 -8.84
N ILE A 179 -4.35 -5.00 -9.17
CA ILE A 179 -5.13 -3.90 -9.76
C ILE A 179 -5.79 -4.30 -11.08
N ASP A 180 -5.10 -5.10 -11.89
CA ASP A 180 -5.58 -5.51 -13.21
C ASP A 180 -6.59 -6.68 -13.14
N ASN A 181 -6.58 -7.47 -12.06
CA ASN A 181 -7.32 -8.74 -11.99
C ASN A 181 -8.35 -8.86 -10.85
N TYR A 182 -8.37 -7.94 -9.88
CA TYR A 182 -9.35 -8.01 -8.80
C TYR A 182 -10.78 -7.74 -9.30
N GLN A 183 -11.74 -8.50 -8.77
CA GLN A 183 -13.16 -8.29 -9.01
C GLN A 183 -13.74 -7.49 -7.84
N LYS A 184 -14.54 -6.47 -8.15
CA LYS A 184 -15.31 -5.70 -7.16
C LYS A 184 -16.49 -6.50 -6.63
#